data_AF-A0A3D8HZ02-F1
#
_entry.id   AF-A0A3D8HZ02-F1
#
_cell.length_a   1.000
_cell.length_b   1.000
_cell.length_c   1.000
_cell.angle_alpha   90.00
_cell.angle_beta   90.00
_cell.angle_gamma   90.00
#
_symmetry.space_group_name_H-M   'P 1'
#
loop_
_entity.id
_entity.type
_entity.pdbx_description
1 polymer ?
#
loop_
_entity_poly.entity_id
_entity_poly.type
_entity_poly.pdbx_seq_one_letter_code
_entity_poly.pdbx_strand_id
1 'polypeptide(L)'
;MIQKDGFDFVFDESKCKECGGKCCIGDGYVFLEVDEAQKIAQYLNMSLKDFGMQYLRKVGNRYALKDNEDSADCIFLDSNRECSIYECRPKNCASFPFWDIFKKNPQGAFRECMGVLKK
;
A
#
# COMPACT_ATOMS: atom_id res chain seq x y z
N MET A 1 15.79 0.19 8.11
CA MET A 1 15.74 -1.28 8.36
C MET A 1 14.68 -1.60 9.39
N ILE A 2 13.46 -1.85 8.92
CA ILE A 2 12.31 -2.17 9.75
C ILE A 2 12.32 -3.67 10.09
N GLN A 3 11.94 -4.01 11.33
CA GLN A 3 11.77 -5.39 11.78
C GLN A 3 10.41 -5.57 12.44
N LYS A 4 9.85 -6.79 12.37
CA LYS A 4 8.66 -7.17 13.15
C LYS A 4 8.83 -8.57 13.74
N ASP A 5 8.18 -8.77 14.88
CA ASP A 5 8.16 -10.06 15.56
C ASP A 5 7.43 -11.12 14.72
N GLY A 6 7.98 -12.33 14.74
CA GLY A 6 7.46 -13.46 13.97
C GLY A 6 7.88 -13.50 12.50
N PHE A 7 8.79 -12.62 12.07
CA PHE A 7 9.39 -12.65 10.73
C PHE A 7 10.90 -12.90 10.81
N ASP A 8 11.41 -13.77 9.93
CA ASP A 8 12.83 -14.15 9.82
C ASP A 8 13.61 -13.25 8.83
N PHE A 9 13.03 -12.11 8.48
CA PHE A 9 13.62 -11.10 7.61
C PHE A 9 13.43 -9.69 8.18
N VAL A 10 14.20 -8.77 7.61
CA VAL A 10 14.08 -7.32 7.80
C VAL A 10 13.69 -6.66 6.49
N PHE A 11 13.17 -5.45 6.57
CA PHE A 11 12.81 -4.65 5.41
C PHE A 11 13.67 -3.39 5.32
N ASP A 12 14.37 -3.22 4.20
CA ASP A 12 15.08 -2.00 3.82
C ASP A 12 14.16 -1.11 2.97
N GLU A 13 13.53 -0.15 3.63
CA GLU A 13 12.63 0.82 3.01
C GLU A 13 13.35 1.73 1.98
N SER A 14 14.68 1.88 2.08
CA SER A 14 15.44 2.69 1.10
C SER A 14 15.45 2.06 -0.30
N LYS A 15 15.23 0.74 -0.39
CA LYS A 15 15.17 -0.02 -1.64
C LYS A 15 13.90 0.23 -2.45
N CYS A 16 12.88 0.88 -1.87
CA CYS A 16 11.68 1.26 -2.61
C CYS A 16 11.99 2.15 -3.82
N LYS A 17 12.93 3.10 -3.69
CA LYS A 17 13.34 3.96 -4.81
C LYS A 17 14.13 3.20 -5.86
N GLU A 18 14.98 2.27 -5.44
CA GLU A 18 15.79 1.45 -6.34
C GLU A 18 14.93 0.51 -7.20
N CYS A 19 13.89 -0.09 -6.63
CA CYS A 19 12.97 -0.94 -7.40
C CYS A 19 11.87 -0.13 -8.13
N GLY A 20 11.73 1.16 -7.82
CA GLY A 20 10.66 2.01 -8.32
C GLY A 20 9.29 1.53 -7.85
N GLY A 21 9.13 1.24 -6.55
CA GLY A 21 7.84 0.94 -5.94
C GLY A 21 7.10 -0.26 -6.55
N LYS A 22 7.79 -1.30 -7.02
CA LYS A 22 7.18 -2.45 -7.71
C LYS A 22 6.02 -3.13 -6.98
N CYS A 23 6.02 -3.13 -5.64
CA CYS A 23 4.92 -3.68 -4.85
C CYS A 23 3.69 -2.77 -4.75
N CYS A 24 3.80 -1.50 -5.18
CA CYS A 24 2.71 -0.53 -5.25
C CYS A 24 2.02 -0.52 -6.62
N ILE A 25 2.62 -1.16 -7.63
CA ILE A 25 2.09 -1.31 -8.99
C ILE A 25 1.66 -2.76 -9.18
N GLY A 26 0.39 -3.00 -9.50
CA GLY A 26 -0.09 -4.36 -9.66
C GLY A 26 -1.61 -4.48 -9.68
N ASP A 27 -2.06 -5.62 -10.16
CA ASP A 27 -3.48 -5.92 -10.27
C ASP A 27 -4.07 -6.17 -8.88
N GLY A 28 -5.13 -5.44 -8.54
CA GLY A 28 -5.85 -5.64 -7.29
C GLY A 28 -6.65 -4.44 -6.85
N TYR A 29 -7.34 -4.61 -5.73
CA TYR A 29 -8.11 -3.55 -5.10
C TYR A 29 -7.51 -3.20 -3.74
N VAL A 30 -7.18 -1.93 -3.56
CA VAL A 30 -6.86 -1.40 -2.23
C VAL A 30 -8.17 -1.09 -1.52
N PHE A 31 -8.75 -2.11 -0.89
CA PHE A 31 -9.94 -1.96 -0.05
C PHE A 31 -9.62 -1.16 1.21
N LEU A 32 -10.61 -0.36 1.62
CA LEU A 32 -10.53 0.45 2.84
C LEU A 32 -11.62 0.04 3.81
N GLU A 33 -11.27 0.03 5.08
CA GLU A 33 -12.23 0.15 6.18
C GLU A 33 -12.62 1.63 6.38
N VAL A 34 -13.75 1.87 7.04
CA VAL A 34 -14.30 3.23 7.20
C VAL A 34 -13.35 4.16 7.96
N ASP A 35 -12.63 3.64 8.95
CA ASP A 35 -11.67 4.42 9.74
C ASP A 35 -10.41 4.78 8.92
N GLU A 36 -9.99 3.91 8.01
CA GLU A 36 -8.89 4.19 7.07
C GLU A 36 -9.29 5.30 6.10
N ALA A 37 -10.49 5.22 5.53
CA ALA A 37 -11.02 6.27 4.67
C ALA A 37 -11.12 7.62 5.40
N GLN A 38 -11.52 7.62 6.68
CA GLN A 38 -11.55 8.83 7.50
C GLN A 38 -10.17 9.43 7.73
N LYS A 39 -9.16 8.60 8.05
CA LYS A 39 -7.78 9.05 8.26
C LYS A 39 -7.18 9.66 7.00
N ILE A 40 -7.41 9.05 5.83
CA ILE A 40 -6.91 9.58 4.56
C ILE A 40 -7.62 10.89 4.21
N ALA A 41 -8.94 10.98 4.39
CA ALA A 41 -9.69 12.22 4.17
C ALA A 41 -9.16 13.37 5.05
N GLN A 42 -8.88 13.09 6.33
CA GLN A 42 -8.28 14.07 7.25
C GLN A 42 -6.89 14.49 6.80
N TYR A 43 -6.04 13.54 6.40
CA TYR A 43 -4.70 13.83 5.88
C TYR A 43 -4.74 14.74 4.64
N LEU A 44 -5.73 14.55 3.77
CA LEU A 44 -5.96 15.38 2.59
C LEU A 44 -6.74 16.67 2.87
N ASN A 45 -7.05 16.98 4.15
CA ASN A 45 -7.83 18.13 4.58
C ASN A 45 -9.20 18.26 3.89
N MET A 46 -9.92 17.13 3.75
CA MET A 46 -11.26 17.09 3.13
C MET A 46 -12.27 16.27 3.93
N SER A 47 -13.54 16.42 3.59
CA SER A 47 -14.60 15.64 4.22
C SER A 47 -14.55 14.18 3.75
N LEU A 48 -15.01 13.23 4.59
CA LEU A 48 -15.13 11.82 4.20
C LEU A 48 -16.03 11.64 2.96
N LYS A 49 -17.07 12.49 2.84
CA LYS A 49 -17.98 12.47 1.70
C LYS A 49 -17.25 12.82 0.40
N ASP A 50 -16.50 13.93 0.40
CA ASP A 50 -15.76 14.38 -0.77
C ASP A 50 -14.66 13.39 -1.14
N PHE A 51 -13.95 12.86 -0.14
CA PHE A 51 -12.97 11.80 -0.32
C PHE A 51 -13.60 10.56 -0.99
N GLY A 52 -14.76 10.12 -0.48
CA GLY A 52 -15.50 9.00 -1.05
C GLY A 52 -15.88 9.20 -2.51
N MET A 53 -16.36 10.40 -2.86
CA MET A 53 -16.75 10.73 -4.24
C MET A 53 -15.53 10.81 -5.18
N GLN A 54 -14.45 11.41 -4.73
CA GLN A 54 -13.27 11.67 -5.55
C GLN A 54 -12.38 10.44 -5.70
N TYR A 55 -12.09 9.73 -4.60
CA TYR A 55 -11.03 8.73 -4.56
C TYR A 55 -11.50 7.28 -4.39
N LEU A 56 -12.78 7.03 -4.10
CA LEU A 56 -13.30 5.68 -3.89
C LEU A 56 -14.19 5.18 -5.02
N ARG A 57 -14.13 3.88 -5.28
CA ARG A 57 -15.07 3.13 -6.13
C ARG A 57 -15.66 1.98 -5.34
N LYS A 58 -16.92 1.64 -5.66
CA LYS A 58 -17.59 0.48 -5.09
C LYS A 58 -17.24 -0.76 -5.89
N VAL A 59 -16.76 -1.80 -5.21
CA VAL A 59 -16.45 -3.12 -5.79
C VAL A 59 -17.17 -4.17 -4.95
N GLY A 60 -18.27 -4.70 -5.49
CA GLY A 60 -19.21 -5.54 -4.74
C GLY A 60 -19.79 -4.79 -3.53
N ASN A 61 -19.55 -5.33 -2.33
CA ASN A 61 -20.03 -4.75 -1.06
C ASN A 61 -18.98 -3.89 -0.33
N ARG A 62 -17.83 -3.63 -0.96
CA ARG A 62 -16.72 -2.88 -0.34
C ARG A 62 -16.34 -1.66 -1.17
N TYR A 63 -15.61 -0.75 -0.55
CA TYR A 63 -15.01 0.40 -1.21
C TYR A 63 -13.50 0.20 -1.37
N ALA A 64 -13.00 0.51 -2.55
CA ALA A 64 -11.58 0.49 -2.87
C ALA A 64 -11.14 1.86 -3.39
N LEU A 65 -9.85 2.15 -3.26
CA LEU A 65 -9.24 3.27 -3.97
C LEU A 65 -9.47 3.11 -5.49
N LYS A 66 -9.70 4.25 -6.15
CA LYS A 66 -9.69 4.34 -7.61
C LYS A 66 -8.26 4.17 -8.14
N ASP A 67 -8.21 3.85 -9.42
CA ASP A 67 -6.97 3.84 -10.18
C ASP A 67 -6.88 5.15 -10.99
N ASN A 68 -5.67 5.56 -11.33
CA ASN A 68 -5.41 6.62 -12.28
C ASN A 68 -5.84 6.14 -13.69
N GLU A 69 -6.56 6.98 -14.44
CA GLU A 69 -7.09 6.60 -15.76
C GLU A 69 -6.00 6.36 -16.80
N ASP A 70 -4.86 7.05 -16.69
CA ASP A 70 -3.77 6.98 -17.65
C ASP A 70 -2.79 5.83 -17.34
N SER A 71 -2.42 5.65 -16.08
CA SER A 71 -1.41 4.64 -15.68
C SER A 71 -2.01 3.30 -15.24
N ALA A 72 -3.32 3.27 -14.94
CA ALA A 72 -4.00 2.15 -14.29
C ALA A 72 -3.43 1.76 -12.90
N ASP A 73 -2.52 2.55 -12.34
CA ASP A 73 -2.02 2.38 -10.98
C ASP A 73 -2.96 3.03 -9.95
N CYS A 74 -2.74 2.80 -8.66
CA CYS A 74 -3.49 3.49 -7.60
C CYS A 74 -3.47 5.02 -7.77
N ILE A 75 -4.61 5.68 -7.57
CA ILE A 75 -4.77 7.14 -7.72
C ILE A 75 -3.80 7.99 -6.88
N PHE A 76 -3.22 7.44 -5.81
CA PHE A 76 -2.26 8.13 -4.95
C PHE A 76 -0.79 7.83 -5.27
N LEU A 77 -0.50 7.00 -6.27
CA LEU A 77 0.85 6.75 -6.75
C LEU A 77 1.20 7.81 -7.82
N ASP A 78 2.23 8.61 -7.56
CA ASP A 78 2.64 9.66 -8.49
C ASP A 78 3.52 9.15 -9.64
N SER A 79 3.90 10.03 -10.56
CA SER A 79 4.75 9.71 -11.70
C SER A 79 6.17 9.26 -11.32
N ASN A 80 6.63 9.62 -10.12
CA ASN A 80 7.91 9.18 -9.56
C ASN A 80 7.78 7.84 -8.81
N ARG A 81 6.58 7.24 -8.82
CA ARG A 81 6.22 6.03 -8.09
C ARG A 81 6.32 6.18 -6.57
N GLU A 82 6.09 7.39 -6.09
CA GLU A 82 5.98 7.70 -4.67
C GLU A 82 4.51 7.83 -4.29
N CYS A 83 4.15 7.28 -3.13
CA CYS A 83 2.78 7.33 -2.64
C CYS A 83 2.54 8.67 -1.94
N SER A 84 1.65 9.50 -2.48
CA SER A 84 1.29 10.81 -1.91
C SER A 84 0.64 10.76 -0.53
N ILE A 85 0.10 9.60 -0.13
CA ILE A 85 -0.50 9.35 1.19
C ILE A 85 0.35 8.38 2.05
N TYR A 86 1.67 8.34 1.85
CA TYR A 86 2.55 7.33 2.44
C TYR A 86 2.35 7.12 3.96
N GLU A 87 2.19 8.22 4.71
CA GLU A 87 2.02 8.23 6.18
C GLU A 87 0.66 7.70 6.65
N CYS A 88 -0.37 7.77 5.81
CA CYS A 88 -1.72 7.28 6.13
C CYS A 88 -2.17 6.15 5.20
N ARG A 89 -1.20 5.41 4.64
CA ARG A 89 -1.48 4.27 3.76
C ARG A 89 -2.44 3.27 4.43
N PRO A 90 -3.34 2.66 3.65
CA PRO A 90 -4.20 1.57 4.15
C PRO A 90 -3.37 0.44 4.72
N LYS A 91 -3.92 -0.29 5.69
CA LYS A 91 -3.24 -1.37 6.44
C LYS A 91 -2.59 -2.39 5.51
N ASN A 92 -3.26 -2.78 4.43
CA ASN A 92 -2.69 -3.73 3.46
C ASN A 92 -1.40 -3.18 2.84
N CYS A 93 -1.41 -1.92 2.37
CA CYS A 93 -0.24 -1.26 1.80
C CYS A 93 0.85 -0.99 2.84
N ALA A 94 0.48 -0.54 4.04
CA ALA A 94 1.42 -0.18 5.12
C ALA A 94 2.06 -1.41 5.78
N SER A 95 1.40 -2.58 5.72
CA SER A 95 1.90 -3.80 6.34
C SER A 95 2.84 -4.61 5.46
N PHE A 96 2.92 -4.34 4.16
CA PHE A 96 3.91 -4.97 3.29
C PHE A 96 5.34 -4.61 3.73
N PRO A 97 6.32 -5.54 3.72
CA PRO A 97 6.23 -6.97 3.37
C PRO A 97 5.91 -7.89 4.56
N PHE A 98 5.46 -7.34 5.70
CA PHE A 98 5.12 -8.10 6.91
C PHE A 98 3.68 -8.62 6.92
N TRP A 99 3.25 -9.25 5.83
CA TRP A 99 1.97 -9.95 5.78
C TRP A 99 2.07 -11.34 6.42
N ASP A 100 1.02 -11.78 7.10
CA ASP A 100 1.02 -13.06 7.82
C ASP A 100 1.34 -14.27 6.91
N ILE A 101 1.04 -14.19 5.62
CA ILE A 101 1.37 -15.24 4.64
C ILE A 101 2.89 -15.47 4.56
N PHE A 102 3.68 -14.42 4.75
CA PHE A 102 5.14 -14.47 4.66
C PHE A 102 5.80 -14.92 5.96
N LYS A 103 5.08 -14.96 7.10
CA LYS A 103 5.61 -15.55 8.33
C LYS A 103 5.94 -17.04 8.17
N LYS A 104 5.09 -17.77 7.43
CA LYS A 104 5.26 -19.20 7.17
C LYS A 104 5.99 -19.48 5.85
N ASN A 105 6.06 -18.50 4.96
CA ASN A 105 6.70 -18.62 3.65
C ASN A 105 7.48 -17.34 3.28
N PRO A 106 8.63 -17.10 3.92
CA PRO A 106 9.42 -15.88 3.71
C PRO A 106 10.02 -15.80 2.29
N GLN A 107 10.14 -16.94 1.60
CA GLN A 107 10.56 -17.00 0.20
C GLN A 107 9.58 -16.27 -0.74
N GLY A 108 8.32 -16.09 -0.36
CA GLY A 108 7.40 -15.21 -1.07
C GLY A 108 7.87 -13.76 -1.02
N ALA A 109 8.13 -13.25 0.19
CA ALA A 109 8.56 -11.87 0.40
C ALA A 109 9.90 -11.56 -0.30
N PHE A 110 10.87 -12.49 -0.24
CA PHE A 110 12.16 -12.32 -0.92
C PHE A 110 12.04 -12.21 -2.45
N ARG A 111 11.05 -12.91 -3.04
CA ARG A 111 10.78 -12.84 -4.49
C ARG A 111 10.05 -11.57 -4.88
N GLU A 112 9.17 -11.07 -4.02
CA GLU A 112 8.35 -9.89 -4.30
C GLU A 112 9.09 -8.56 -4.07
N CYS A 113 10.06 -8.52 -3.16
CA CYS A 113 10.73 -7.27 -2.82
C CYS A 113 12.21 -7.44 -2.49
N MET A 114 13.07 -6.74 -3.23
CA MET A 114 14.52 -6.71 -3.02
C MET A 114 14.94 -6.06 -1.69
N GLY A 115 14.05 -5.27 -1.07
CA GLY A 115 14.28 -4.70 0.26
C GLY A 115 14.07 -5.72 1.38
N VAL A 116 13.56 -6.92 1.09
CA VAL A 116 13.39 -7.97 2.07
C VAL A 116 14.70 -8.74 2.20
N LEU A 117 15.38 -8.56 3.32
CA LEU A 117 16.69 -9.17 3.59
C LEU A 117 16.55 -10.21 4.70
N LYS A 118 17.13 -11.39 4.49
CA LYS A 118 17.16 -12.44 5.52
C LYS A 118 17.94 -11.95 6.75
N LYS A 119 17.42 -12.24 7.93
CA LYS A 119 18.12 -12.00 9.21
C LYS A 119 19.33 -12.93 9.38
#